data_AF-A0A417T2E8-F1
#
_entry.id   AF-A0A417T2E8-F1
#
_cell.length_a   1.000
_cell.length_b   1.000
_cell.length_c   1.000
_cell.angle_alpha   90.00
_cell.angle_beta   90.00
_cell.angle_gamma   90.00
#
_symmetry.space_group_name_H-M   'P 1'
#
loop_
_entity.id
_entity.type
_entity.pdbx_description
1 polymer ?
#
loop_
_entity_poly.entity_id
_entity_poly.type
_entity_poly.pdbx_seq_one_letter_code
_entity_poly.pdbx_strand_id
1 'polypeptide(L)'
;MIHGILNIILFAIKKAGIYMENIIELLIGFRDKAVVTRGFLDTGNNLYDRVTGKPIVVAAPDIIKKLYSKTYGSILSFYFNGSTGEIKDLDNFQNRIHMISYSTISRKDNVMPAFDCDFFFLGSKLIKAKPLIGMSMVAFGNEQKSYSVLLHNSFSLY
;
A
#
# COMPACT_ATOMS: atom_id res chain seq x y z
N MET A 1 -20.72 -39.49 11.11
CA MET A 1 -19.37 -39.12 10.61
C MET A 1 -19.42 -38.06 9.50
N ILE A 2 -20.26 -38.22 8.48
CA ILE A 2 -20.35 -37.33 7.29
C ILE A 2 -20.80 -35.89 7.64
N HIS A 3 -21.73 -35.71 8.58
CA HIS A 3 -22.22 -34.38 8.98
C HIS A 3 -21.17 -33.52 9.70
N GLY A 4 -20.22 -34.14 10.40
CA GLY A 4 -19.12 -33.43 11.06
C GLY A 4 -18.14 -32.82 10.07
N ILE A 5 -17.81 -33.58 9.01
CA ILE A 5 -16.89 -33.13 7.95
C ILE A 5 -17.51 -31.98 7.14
N LEU A 6 -18.81 -32.07 6.80
CA LEU A 6 -19.51 -31.00 6.07
C LEU A 6 -19.53 -29.68 6.86
N ASN A 7 -19.75 -29.74 8.17
CA ASN A 7 -19.74 -28.55 9.03
C ASN A 7 -18.33 -27.94 9.16
N ILE A 8 -17.28 -28.76 9.18
CA ILE A 8 -15.89 -28.28 9.18
C ILE A 8 -15.56 -27.58 7.86
N ILE A 9 -15.99 -28.13 6.73
CA ILE A 9 -15.81 -27.53 5.40
C ILE A 9 -16.59 -26.22 5.29
N LEU A 10 -17.85 -26.20 5.70
CA LEU A 10 -18.67 -24.97 5.72
C LEU A 10 -18.07 -23.91 6.64
N PHE A 11 -17.56 -24.30 7.82
CA PHE A 11 -16.87 -23.39 8.72
C PHE A 11 -15.57 -22.86 8.10
N ALA A 12 -14.78 -23.69 7.43
CA ALA A 12 -13.56 -23.27 6.75
C ALA A 12 -13.86 -22.33 5.57
N ILE A 13 -14.89 -22.61 4.76
CA ILE A 13 -15.35 -21.74 3.67
C ILE A 13 -15.89 -20.42 4.22
N LYS A 14 -16.69 -20.45 5.29
CA LYS A 14 -17.23 -19.25 5.93
C LYS A 14 -16.12 -18.41 6.57
N LYS A 15 -15.12 -19.05 7.20
CA LYS A 15 -13.93 -18.37 7.74
C LYS A 15 -13.07 -17.79 6.62
N ALA A 16 -12.85 -18.52 5.52
CA ALA A 16 -12.16 -18.02 4.34
C ALA A 16 -12.93 -16.84 3.69
N GLY A 17 -14.26 -16.92 3.63
CA GLY A 17 -15.14 -15.83 3.21
C GLY A 17 -15.03 -14.59 4.10
N ILE A 18 -15.04 -14.77 5.43
CA ILE A 18 -14.81 -13.69 6.42
C ILE A 18 -13.40 -13.08 6.27
N TYR A 19 -12.38 -13.87 5.93
CA TYR A 19 -11.04 -13.35 5.56
C TYR A 19 -10.98 -12.69 4.17
N MET A 20 -12.03 -12.83 3.34
CA MET A 20 -12.11 -12.30 1.98
C MET A 20 -13.02 -11.07 1.83
N GLU A 21 -13.80 -10.68 2.84
CA GLU A 21 -14.72 -9.54 2.72
C GLU A 21 -14.02 -8.17 2.62
N ASN A 22 -12.76 -8.07 3.04
CA ASN A 22 -12.01 -6.82 3.05
C ASN A 22 -10.81 -6.80 2.09
N ILE A 23 -10.67 -7.79 1.20
CA ILE A 23 -9.58 -7.83 0.23
C ILE A 23 -10.09 -7.44 -1.15
N ILE A 24 -9.54 -6.37 -1.72
CA ILE A 24 -9.99 -5.80 -2.98
C ILE A 24 -8.82 -5.82 -3.98
N GLU A 25 -9.10 -6.19 -5.23
CA GLU A 25 -8.11 -6.08 -6.31
C GLU A 25 -7.79 -4.61 -6.60
N LEU A 26 -6.52 -4.33 -6.82
CA LEU A 26 -6.00 -3.00 -7.13
C LEU A 26 -5.25 -3.03 -8.45
N LEU A 27 -5.44 -1.98 -9.24
CA LEU A 27 -4.55 -1.64 -10.34
C LEU A 27 -3.96 -0.25 -10.07
N ILE A 28 -2.65 -0.22 -9.85
CA ILE A 28 -1.89 1.00 -9.51
C ILE A 28 -0.95 1.31 -10.66
N GLY A 29 -0.97 2.56 -11.12
CA GLY A 29 -0.17 3.03 -12.25
C GLY A 29 0.77 4.16 -11.91
N PHE A 30 1.96 4.09 -12.48
CA PHE A 30 2.92 5.17 -12.47
C PHE A 30 3.75 5.17 -13.76
N ARG A 31 3.64 6.23 -14.55
CA ARG A 31 4.23 6.39 -15.89
C ARG A 31 3.91 5.19 -16.80
N ASP A 32 4.93 4.55 -17.35
CA ASP A 32 4.84 3.37 -18.21
C ASP A 32 4.69 2.05 -17.44
N LYS A 33 4.58 2.10 -16.10
CA LYS A 33 4.47 0.93 -15.23
C LYS A 33 3.11 0.85 -14.57
N ALA A 34 2.63 -0.38 -14.43
CA ALA A 34 1.45 -0.69 -13.66
C ALA A 34 1.65 -2.00 -12.90
N VAL A 35 0.95 -2.13 -11.77
CA VAL A 35 0.96 -3.34 -10.96
C VAL A 35 -0.47 -3.69 -10.56
N VAL A 36 -0.84 -4.96 -10.80
CA VAL A 36 -2.04 -5.56 -10.23
C VAL A 36 -1.65 -6.18 -8.89
N THR A 37 -2.41 -5.88 -7.85
CA THR A 37 -2.19 -6.41 -6.50
C THR A 37 -3.50 -6.48 -5.73
N ARG A 38 -3.45 -6.87 -4.45
CA ARG A 38 -4.60 -6.93 -3.56
C ARG A 38 -4.38 -6.03 -2.36
N GLY A 39 -5.39 -5.23 -2.03
CA GLY A 39 -5.42 -4.35 -0.88
C GLY A 39 -6.37 -4.86 0.19
N PHE A 40 -5.94 -4.84 1.45
CA PHE A 40 -6.81 -5.08 2.59
C PHE A 40 -7.39 -3.75 3.08
N LEU A 41 -8.72 -3.65 3.19
CA LEU A 41 -9.43 -2.51 3.76
C LEU A 41 -9.16 -2.43 5.26
N ASP A 42 -8.17 -1.62 5.62
CA ASP A 42 -7.75 -1.41 7.00
C ASP A 42 -8.48 -0.20 7.59
N THR A 43 -9.51 -0.48 8.40
CA THR A 43 -10.27 0.56 9.11
C THR A 43 -9.41 1.36 10.09
N GLY A 44 -8.27 0.82 10.52
CA GLY A 44 -7.28 1.49 11.35
C GLY A 44 -6.36 2.45 10.58
N ASN A 45 -6.25 2.31 9.26
CA ASN A 45 -5.41 3.19 8.45
C ASN A 45 -6.11 4.54 8.20
N ASN A 46 -5.71 5.54 8.98
CA ASN A 46 -6.17 6.93 8.93
C ASN A 46 -5.06 7.89 8.45
N LEU A 47 -4.07 7.38 7.72
CA LEU A 47 -2.92 8.17 7.29
C LEU A 47 -3.30 9.13 6.16
N TYR A 48 -3.00 10.41 6.38
CA TYR A 48 -3.12 11.46 5.38
C TYR A 48 -1.78 12.19 5.24
N ASP A 49 -1.47 12.62 4.02
CA ASP A 49 -0.46 13.66 3.84
C ASP A 49 -1.05 14.99 4.30
N ARG A 50 -0.45 15.58 5.33
CA ARG A 50 -0.92 16.84 5.92
C ARG A 50 -0.77 18.03 4.97
N VAL A 51 0.09 17.92 3.96
CA VAL A 51 0.31 18.99 2.97
C VAL A 51 -0.74 18.95 1.88
N THR A 52 -0.96 17.78 1.26
CA THR A 52 -1.89 17.64 0.13
C THR A 52 -3.30 17.23 0.52
N GLY A 53 -3.52 16.74 1.74
CA GLY A 53 -4.78 16.15 2.20
C GLY A 53 -5.10 14.79 1.58
N LYS A 54 -4.19 14.21 0.78
CA LYS A 54 -4.41 12.91 0.13
C LYS A 54 -4.39 11.77 1.16
N PRO A 55 -5.30 10.78 1.04
CA PRO A 55 -5.21 9.56 1.83
C PRO A 55 -3.97 8.76 1.42
N ILE A 56 -3.41 8.01 2.37
CA ILE A 56 -2.23 7.18 2.15
C ILE A 56 -2.62 5.72 2.25
N VAL A 57 -2.32 4.96 1.19
CA VAL A 57 -2.30 3.50 1.25
C VAL A 57 -0.89 3.05 1.57
N VAL A 58 -0.73 2.00 2.37
CA VAL A 58 0.61 1.48 2.71
C VAL A 58 0.85 0.23 1.86
N ALA A 59 1.90 0.22 1.05
CA ALA A 59 2.25 -0.86 0.15
C ALA A 59 3.52 -1.57 0.61
N ALA A 60 3.60 -2.88 0.32
CA ALA A 60 4.80 -3.66 0.53
C ALA A 60 5.93 -3.16 -0.40
N PRO A 61 7.21 -3.29 0.00
CA PRO A 61 8.34 -2.81 -0.79
C PRO A 61 8.39 -3.34 -2.23
N ASP A 62 7.89 -4.55 -2.49
CA ASP A 62 7.89 -5.14 -3.83
C ASP A 62 6.96 -4.41 -4.80
N ILE A 63 5.86 -3.83 -4.30
CA ILE A 63 4.93 -3.00 -5.08
C ILE A 63 5.65 -1.74 -5.55
N ILE A 64 6.37 -1.07 -4.65
CA ILE A 64 7.16 0.12 -4.98
C ILE A 64 8.28 -0.24 -5.95
N LYS A 65 8.99 -1.36 -5.73
CA LYS A 65 10.03 -1.84 -6.65
C LYS A 65 9.49 -2.11 -8.06
N LYS A 66 8.26 -2.61 -8.21
CA LYS A 66 7.63 -2.84 -9.53
C LYS A 66 7.29 -1.52 -10.23
N LEU A 67 6.80 -0.53 -9.49
CA LEU A 67 6.42 0.79 -10.04
C LEU A 67 7.62 1.70 -10.30
N TYR A 68 8.67 1.62 -9.47
CA TYR A 68 9.83 2.51 -9.44
C TYR A 68 11.15 1.79 -9.69
N SER A 69 11.17 0.70 -10.48
CA SER A 69 12.30 -0.24 -10.55
C SER A 69 13.67 0.39 -10.81
N LYS A 70 13.75 1.39 -11.71
CA LYS A 70 15.00 2.10 -12.02
C LYS A 70 15.50 2.99 -10.87
N THR A 71 14.58 3.58 -10.12
CA THR A 71 14.88 4.58 -9.07
C THR A 71 14.79 4.01 -7.66
N TYR A 72 14.37 2.76 -7.50
CA TYR A 72 14.12 2.12 -6.21
C TYR A 72 15.35 2.10 -5.29
N GLY A 73 16.54 1.82 -5.82
CA GLY A 73 17.78 1.88 -5.05
C GLY A 73 18.10 3.28 -4.54
N SER A 74 17.88 4.29 -5.37
CA SER A 74 18.05 5.70 -5.01
C SER A 74 17.03 6.16 -3.96
N ILE A 75 15.77 5.71 -4.06
CA ILE A 75 14.71 5.95 -3.08
C ILE A 75 15.11 5.37 -1.71
N LEU A 76 15.62 4.13 -1.68
CA LEU A 76 16.09 3.51 -0.44
C LEU A 76 17.29 4.26 0.14
N SER A 77 18.26 4.62 -0.70
CA SER A 77 19.45 5.37 -0.25
C SER A 77 19.08 6.72 0.37
N PHE A 78 18.19 7.47 -0.28
CA PHE A 78 17.67 8.74 0.25
C PHE A 78 16.98 8.54 1.61
N TYR A 79 16.14 7.51 1.72
CA TYR A 79 15.40 7.23 2.96
C TYR A 79 16.31 6.80 4.12
N PHE A 80 17.30 5.93 3.87
CA PHE A 80 18.17 5.39 4.92
C PHE A 80 19.34 6.29 5.30
N ASN A 81 19.90 7.03 4.34
CA ASN A 81 21.18 7.73 4.53
C ASN A 81 21.02 9.27 4.52
N GLY A 82 19.80 9.77 4.35
CA GLY A 82 19.55 11.20 4.14
C GLY A 82 20.15 11.71 2.82
N SER A 83 19.91 12.99 2.53
CA SER A 83 20.23 13.68 1.27
C SER A 83 21.74 13.86 1.00
N THR A 84 22.52 12.78 0.93
CA THR A 84 23.99 12.84 0.81
C THR A 84 24.53 12.49 -0.58
N GLY A 85 23.67 12.21 -1.55
CA GLY A 85 24.09 11.95 -2.94
C GLY A 85 23.39 12.86 -3.93
N GLU A 86 24.14 13.40 -4.90
CA GLU A 86 23.58 13.99 -6.12
C GLU A 86 22.88 12.89 -6.94
N ILE A 87 21.60 12.66 -6.66
CA ILE A 87 20.80 11.69 -7.41
C ILE A 87 20.16 12.43 -8.58
N LYS A 88 20.87 12.49 -9.72
CA LYS A 88 20.40 13.11 -10.97
C LYS A 88 19.04 12.58 -11.47
N ASP A 89 18.69 11.36 -11.10
CA ASP A 89 17.37 10.77 -11.43
C ASP A 89 16.25 11.22 -10.49
N LEU A 90 16.58 11.73 -9.29
CA LEU A 90 15.60 12.18 -8.32
C LEU A 90 15.01 13.54 -8.70
N ASP A 91 15.71 14.38 -9.48
CA ASP A 91 15.17 15.67 -9.95
C ASP A 91 13.84 15.50 -10.72
N ASN A 92 13.67 14.38 -11.42
CA ASN A 92 12.41 14.02 -12.10
C ASN A 92 11.32 13.44 -11.17
N PHE A 93 11.64 13.19 -9.89
CA PHE A 93 10.78 12.54 -8.90
C PHE A 93 10.62 13.32 -7.60
N GLN A 94 11.41 14.37 -7.35
CA GLN A 94 11.36 15.16 -6.12
C GLN A 94 9.94 15.65 -5.82
N ASN A 95 9.18 16.04 -6.85
CA ASN A 95 7.80 16.50 -6.71
C ASN A 95 6.75 15.38 -6.60
N ARG A 96 7.17 14.12 -6.55
CA ARG A 96 6.30 12.93 -6.50
C ARG A 96 6.63 11.98 -5.36
N ILE A 97 7.57 12.37 -4.49
CA ILE A 97 7.95 11.65 -3.27
C ILE A 97 7.63 12.56 -2.08
N HIS A 98 6.84 12.05 -1.16
CA HIS A 98 6.37 12.74 0.03
C HIS A 98 6.94 12.03 1.26
N MET A 99 7.53 12.77 2.18
CA MET A 99 7.97 12.20 3.46
C MET A 99 6.86 12.34 4.48
N ILE A 100 6.27 11.21 4.86
CA ILE A 100 5.09 11.16 5.72
C ILE A 100 5.52 10.83 7.14
N SER A 101 5.34 11.77 8.05
CA SER A 101 5.48 11.50 9.49
C SER A 101 4.28 10.73 10.01
N TYR A 102 4.52 9.60 10.70
CA TYR A 102 3.47 8.80 11.33
C TYR A 102 3.91 8.27 12.69
N SER A 103 2.94 8.00 13.57
CA SER A 103 3.18 7.41 14.88
C SER A 103 2.52 6.03 14.95
N THR A 104 3.19 5.08 15.59
CA THR A 104 2.61 3.80 15.98
C THR A 104 2.42 3.78 17.49
N ILE A 105 1.69 2.79 18.00
CA ILE A 105 1.52 2.58 19.45
C ILE A 105 2.89 2.40 20.14
N SER A 106 3.87 1.81 19.43
CA SER A 106 5.19 1.46 19.98
C SER A 106 6.30 2.49 19.70
N ARG A 107 6.16 3.35 18.69
CA ARG A 107 7.16 4.37 18.33
C ARG A 107 6.52 5.68 17.87
N LYS A 108 6.96 6.78 18.46
CA LYS A 108 6.67 8.14 18.00
C LYS A 108 7.69 8.56 16.94
N ASP A 109 7.29 9.48 16.05
CA ASP A 109 8.16 10.14 15.07
C ASP A 109 8.78 9.24 13.99
N ASN A 110 8.02 8.28 13.46
CA ASN A 110 8.46 7.53 12.27
C ASN A 110 8.24 8.37 11.01
N VAL A 111 9.02 8.08 9.97
CA VAL A 111 8.86 8.67 8.63
C VAL A 111 8.68 7.54 7.63
N MET A 112 7.88 7.75 6.59
CA MET A 112 7.66 6.82 5.50
C MET A 112 7.70 7.59 4.18
N PRO A 113 8.44 7.13 3.15
CA PRO A 113 8.34 7.73 1.84
C PRO A 113 7.03 7.25 1.19
N ALA A 114 6.27 8.19 0.65
CA ALA A 114 5.04 7.93 -0.06
C ALA A 114 5.10 8.54 -1.45
N PHE A 115 4.52 7.86 -2.43
CA PHE A 115 4.70 8.19 -3.83
C PHE A 115 3.37 8.54 -4.49
N ASP A 116 3.38 9.51 -5.40
CA ASP A 116 2.24 9.74 -6.26
C ASP A 116 1.95 8.52 -7.16
N CYS A 117 0.70 8.40 -7.58
CA CYS A 117 0.29 7.50 -8.65
C CYS A 117 -0.43 8.29 -9.76
N ASP A 118 -0.31 7.83 -11.00
CA ASP A 118 -1.00 8.45 -12.13
C ASP A 118 -2.44 7.96 -12.23
N PHE A 119 -2.69 6.69 -11.87
CA PHE A 119 -4.02 6.11 -11.71
C PHE A 119 -4.05 5.07 -10.57
N PHE A 120 -5.22 4.94 -9.95
CA PHE A 120 -5.49 3.99 -8.89
C PHE A 120 -6.91 3.45 -9.05
N PHE A 121 -7.03 2.16 -9.31
CA PHE A 121 -8.32 1.48 -9.38
C PHE A 121 -8.51 0.60 -8.14
N LEU A 122 -9.72 0.67 -7.59
CA LEU A 122 -10.24 -0.20 -6.55
C LEU A 122 -11.29 -1.10 -7.21
N GLY A 123 -10.95 -2.36 -7.46
CA GLY A 123 -11.68 -3.21 -8.40
C GLY A 123 -11.74 -2.55 -9.78
N SER A 124 -12.94 -2.34 -10.30
CA SER A 124 -13.18 -1.65 -11.58
C SER A 124 -13.32 -0.12 -11.45
N LYS A 125 -13.29 0.42 -10.23
CA LYS A 125 -13.59 1.84 -9.97
C LYS A 125 -12.32 2.67 -9.95
N LEU A 126 -12.24 3.69 -10.82
CA LEU A 126 -11.17 4.68 -10.79
C LEU A 126 -11.34 5.62 -9.59
N ILE A 127 -10.33 5.70 -8.73
CA ILE A 127 -10.30 6.60 -7.59
C ILE A 127 -9.69 7.95 -8.02
N LYS A 128 -10.55 8.93 -8.28
CA LYS A 128 -10.12 10.27 -8.77
C LYS A 128 -9.21 11.03 -7.81
N ALA A 129 -9.37 10.81 -6.50
CA ALA A 129 -8.58 11.49 -5.47
C ALA A 129 -7.10 11.03 -5.45
N LYS A 130 -6.79 9.87 -6.04
CA LYS A 130 -5.45 9.27 -6.15
C LYS A 130 -4.68 9.25 -4.81
N PRO A 131 -4.75 8.16 -4.04
CA PRO A 131 -3.98 8.08 -2.81
C PRO A 131 -2.47 8.19 -3.08
N LEU A 132 -1.73 8.63 -2.07
CA LEU A 132 -0.28 8.40 -2.05
C LEU A 132 -0.01 6.95 -1.66
N ILE A 133 0.99 6.36 -2.30
CA ILE A 133 1.42 4.99 -2.05
C ILE A 133 2.60 5.02 -1.08
N GLY A 134 2.36 4.85 0.22
CA GLY A 134 3.40 4.75 1.25
C GLY A 134 4.17 3.44 1.17
N MET A 135 5.49 3.45 1.32
CA MET A 135 6.29 2.24 1.38
C MET A 135 6.48 1.76 2.82
N SER A 136 5.92 0.60 3.16
CA SER A 136 6.23 0.00 4.46
C SER A 136 7.69 -0.46 4.52
N MET A 137 8.31 -0.26 5.68
CA MET A 137 9.64 -0.79 6.00
C MET A 137 9.60 -2.23 6.50
N VAL A 138 8.41 -2.73 6.85
CA VAL A 138 8.19 -4.09 7.35
C VAL A 138 7.32 -4.83 6.34
N ALA A 139 7.70 -6.05 6.01
CA ALA A 139 6.83 -6.90 5.21
C ALA A 139 5.53 -7.16 5.97
N PHE A 140 4.40 -6.98 5.31
CA PHE A 140 3.07 -7.25 5.85
C PHE A 140 2.25 -8.06 4.85
N GLY A 141 1.23 -8.74 5.36
CA GLY A 141 0.53 -9.83 4.68
C GLY A 141 0.61 -11.10 5.53
N ASN A 142 -0.44 -11.93 5.49
CA ASN A 142 -0.43 -13.21 6.19
C ASN A 142 0.59 -14.18 5.56
N GLU A 143 0.80 -15.36 6.16
CA GLU A 143 1.69 -16.40 5.61
C GLU A 143 1.35 -16.78 4.16
N GLN A 144 0.11 -16.56 3.74
CA GLN A 144 -0.40 -16.79 2.39
C GLN A 144 -0.29 -15.56 1.45
N LYS A 145 0.23 -14.43 1.94
CA LYS A 145 0.30 -13.12 1.26
C LYS A 145 -0.99 -12.76 0.51
N SER A 146 -2.12 -12.84 1.19
CA SER A 146 -3.44 -12.56 0.59
C SER A 146 -3.59 -11.11 0.13
N TYR A 147 -2.76 -10.18 0.62
CA TYR A 147 -2.69 -8.79 0.19
C TYR A 147 -1.26 -8.26 0.29
N SER A 148 -0.99 -7.14 -0.39
CA SER A 148 0.30 -6.43 -0.36
C SER A 148 0.14 -4.92 -0.19
N VAL A 149 -1.09 -4.46 0.05
CA VAL A 149 -1.43 -3.07 0.32
C VAL A 149 -2.42 -3.02 1.50
N LEU A 150 -2.24 -2.07 2.42
CA LEU A 150 -3.22 -1.65 3.40
C LEU A 150 -3.92 -0.40 2.84
N LEU A 151 -5.21 -0.53 2.57
CA LEU A 151 -6.03 0.56 2.06
C LEU A 151 -6.37 1.52 3.19
N HIS A 152 -6.57 2.79 2.83
CA HIS A 152 -7.04 3.81 3.74
C HIS A 152 -8.52 3.59 4.08
N ASN A 153 -8.95 3.89 5.31
CA ASN A 153 -10.31 3.61 5.77
C ASN A 153 -11.40 4.35 4.98
N SER A 154 -11.07 5.49 4.37
CA SER A 154 -11.99 6.27 3.53
C SER A 154 -12.45 5.52 2.28
N PHE A 155 -11.78 4.42 1.91
CA PHE A 155 -12.20 3.53 0.84
C PHE A 155 -13.25 2.50 1.26
N SER A 156 -13.65 2.45 2.53
CA SER A 156 -14.79 1.63 2.99
C SER A 156 -16.14 2.09 2.44
N LEU A 157 -16.20 3.31 1.92
CA LEU A 157 -17.38 3.93 1.33
C LEU A 157 -17.53 3.65 -0.18
N TYR A 158 -16.64 2.82 -0.76
CA TYR A 158 -16.49 2.64 -2.20
C TYR A 158 -16.82 1.22 -2.65
#